data_AF-A0A9D9R5C3-F1
#
_entry.id   AF-A0A9D9R5C3-F1
#
_cell.length_a   1.000
_cell.length_b   1.000
_cell.length_c   1.000
_cell.angle_alpha   90.00
_cell.angle_beta   90.00
_cell.angle_gamma   90.00
#
_symmetry.space_group_name_H-M   'P 1'
#
loop_
_entity.id
_entity.type
_entity.pdbx_description
1 polymer ?
#
loop_
_entity_poly.entity_id
_entity_poly.type
_entity_poly.pdbx_seq_one_letter_code
_entity_poly.pdbx_strand_id
1 'polypeptide(L)'
;MRFKNFTLLLGAFFMLAASSQAANVALGKKVYASSNQQPPELAVDDNLGTRWESKASDGDNQWFYVDLEKGTIIDHLKIVWEGAYGKHYKIHVADEITAEMALKLTDDDKTNDFATGWTEIAEINKTLSGFPASETIAVSTTDVVTARYVAVELIERGSPHGFSFWEFGVYDEASKLSSIEITADRLEGSVADTYT
;
A
#
# COMPACT_ATOMS: atom_id res chain seq x y z
N MET A 1 -3.44 -41.94 51.02
CA MET A 1 -3.91 -40.87 50.14
C MET A 1 -3.60 -41.26 48.71
N ARG A 2 -4.63 -41.34 47.84
CA ARG A 2 -4.52 -41.78 46.45
C ARG A 2 -4.52 -40.54 45.56
N PHE A 3 -3.41 -40.23 44.90
CA PHE A 3 -3.35 -39.14 43.93
C PHE A 3 -4.18 -39.53 42.70
N LYS A 4 -5.12 -38.66 42.31
CA LYS A 4 -5.86 -38.80 41.06
C LYS A 4 -5.05 -38.12 39.95
N ASN A 5 -4.69 -38.87 38.93
CA ASN A 5 -4.07 -38.35 37.71
C ASN A 5 -5.03 -37.36 37.04
N PHE A 6 -4.58 -36.12 36.84
CA PHE A 6 -5.32 -35.11 36.07
C PHE A 6 -4.79 -35.16 34.63
N THR A 7 -5.57 -35.75 33.73
CA THR A 7 -5.29 -35.68 32.30
C THR A 7 -5.71 -34.29 31.82
N LEU A 8 -4.75 -33.43 31.47
CA LEU A 8 -5.03 -32.18 30.76
C LEU A 8 -5.43 -32.53 29.32
N LEU A 9 -6.70 -32.33 28.96
CA LEU A 9 -7.10 -32.32 27.56
C LEU A 9 -6.63 -30.99 26.96
N LEU A 10 -5.62 -31.05 26.09
CA LEU A 10 -5.24 -29.93 25.23
C LEU A 10 -6.34 -29.78 24.17
N GLY A 11 -7.30 -28.89 24.41
CA GLY A 11 -8.29 -28.52 23.40
C GLY A 11 -7.60 -27.78 22.27
N ALA A 12 -7.57 -28.36 21.07
CA ALA A 12 -7.15 -27.64 19.87
C ALA A 12 -8.16 -26.52 19.59
N PHE A 13 -7.77 -25.28 19.89
CA PHE A 13 -8.55 -24.10 19.52
C PHE A 13 -8.24 -23.77 18.06
N PHE A 14 -9.12 -24.18 17.15
CA PHE A 14 -9.10 -23.64 15.78
C PHE A 14 -9.57 -22.19 15.86
N MET A 15 -8.65 -21.23 15.83
CA MET A 15 -9.02 -19.88 15.41
C MET A 15 -9.45 -19.96 13.95
N LEU A 16 -10.73 -19.73 13.70
CA LEU A 16 -11.17 -19.33 12.38
C LEU A 16 -10.70 -17.88 12.20
N ALA A 17 -9.53 -17.69 11.60
CA ALA A 17 -9.14 -16.36 11.14
C ALA A 17 -10.16 -15.95 10.07
N ALA A 18 -11.12 -15.11 10.43
CA ALA A 18 -11.93 -14.41 9.45
C ALA A 18 -10.95 -13.59 8.60
N SER A 19 -10.87 -13.87 7.31
CA SER A 19 -10.14 -13.02 6.37
C SER A 19 -10.89 -11.69 6.28
N SER A 20 -10.55 -10.77 7.17
CA SER A 20 -10.85 -9.37 6.98
C SER A 20 -10.12 -8.95 5.71
N GLN A 21 -10.86 -8.65 4.64
CA GLN A 21 -10.28 -8.01 3.45
C GLN A 21 -9.50 -6.79 3.94
N ALA A 22 -8.21 -6.69 3.57
CA ALA A 22 -7.42 -5.48 3.82
C ALA A 22 -8.22 -4.25 3.34
N ALA A 23 -8.31 -3.21 4.16
CA ALA A 23 -9.11 -2.05 3.81
C ALA A 23 -8.35 -1.22 2.76
N ASN A 24 -9.01 -0.85 1.65
CA ASN A 24 -8.46 0.12 0.71
C ASN A 24 -8.49 1.52 1.37
N VAL A 25 -7.38 1.93 1.96
CA VAL A 25 -7.25 3.20 2.68
C VAL A 25 -7.12 4.41 1.75
N ALA A 26 -6.90 4.18 0.45
CA ALA A 26 -6.87 5.23 -0.58
C ALA A 26 -8.26 5.63 -1.08
N LEU A 27 -9.30 4.83 -0.81
CA LEU A 27 -10.66 5.07 -1.31
C LEU A 27 -11.19 6.45 -0.91
N GLY A 28 -11.57 7.25 -1.91
CA GLY A 28 -12.13 8.59 -1.77
C GLY A 28 -11.14 9.62 -1.22
N LYS A 29 -9.84 9.30 -1.15
CA LYS A 29 -8.80 10.21 -0.67
C LYS A 29 -8.41 11.25 -1.71
N LYS A 30 -7.79 12.32 -1.24
CA LYS A 30 -7.28 13.35 -2.13
C LYS A 30 -6.08 12.81 -2.91
N VAL A 31 -6.10 13.03 -4.22
CA VAL A 31 -5.08 12.55 -5.15
C VAL A 31 -4.62 13.65 -6.06
N TYR A 32 -3.41 13.48 -6.60
CA TYR A 32 -2.74 14.44 -7.45
C TYR A 32 -1.96 13.68 -8.53
N ALA A 33 -1.82 14.28 -9.71
CA ALA A 33 -1.08 13.68 -10.81
C ALA A 33 -0.43 14.77 -11.67
N SER A 34 0.62 14.39 -12.40
CA SER A 34 1.41 15.26 -13.30
C SER A 34 0.71 15.67 -14.59
N SER A 35 -0.38 14.99 -14.94
CA SER A 35 -1.10 15.19 -16.19
C SER A 35 -2.50 14.59 -16.08
N ASN A 36 -3.46 15.24 -16.74
CA ASN A 36 -4.88 14.89 -16.65
C ASN A 36 -5.56 15.09 -18.02
N GLN A 37 -5.77 13.99 -18.73
CA GLN A 37 -6.80 13.85 -19.77
C GLN A 37 -8.13 13.42 -19.15
N GLN A 38 -8.06 12.60 -18.10
CA GLN A 38 -9.11 12.34 -17.12
C GLN A 38 -8.56 12.59 -15.71
N PRO A 39 -9.40 13.07 -14.78
CA PRO A 39 -8.93 13.57 -13.50
C PRO A 39 -8.53 12.42 -12.54
N PRO A 40 -7.61 12.66 -11.57
CA PRO A 40 -6.97 11.60 -10.80
C PRO A 40 -7.90 10.90 -9.80
N GLU A 41 -8.96 11.57 -9.34
CA GLU A 41 -9.90 11.05 -8.35
C GLU A 41 -10.65 9.81 -8.84
N LEU A 42 -10.74 9.63 -10.17
CA LEU A 42 -11.34 8.47 -10.80
C LEU A 42 -10.52 7.19 -10.65
N ALA A 43 -9.29 7.26 -10.13
CA ALA A 43 -8.49 6.08 -9.83
C ALA A 43 -8.56 5.68 -8.34
N VAL A 44 -9.39 6.35 -7.52
CA VAL A 44 -9.55 6.03 -6.10
C VAL A 44 -11.02 6.04 -5.69
N ASP A 45 -11.91 5.64 -6.59
CA ASP A 45 -13.37 5.70 -6.41
C ASP A 45 -14.06 4.31 -6.36
N ASP A 46 -13.28 3.22 -6.45
CA ASP A 46 -13.74 1.82 -6.49
C ASP A 46 -14.67 1.52 -7.68
N ASN A 47 -14.59 2.33 -8.74
CA ASN A 47 -15.40 2.15 -9.94
C ASN A 47 -14.53 1.81 -11.15
N LEU A 48 -14.49 0.53 -11.50
CA LEU A 48 -13.74 0.02 -12.66
C LEU A 48 -14.27 0.45 -14.04
N GLY A 49 -15.25 1.37 -14.09
CA GLY A 49 -15.72 2.04 -15.29
C GLY A 49 -15.18 3.47 -15.47
N THR A 50 -14.46 4.00 -14.48
CA THR A 50 -13.83 5.33 -14.47
C THR A 50 -12.33 5.21 -14.23
N ARG A 51 -11.53 6.13 -14.78
CA ARG A 51 -10.07 6.02 -14.76
C ARG A 51 -9.39 7.36 -14.64
N TRP A 52 -8.21 7.38 -14.03
CA TRP A 52 -7.23 8.42 -14.33
C TRP A 52 -6.60 8.15 -15.69
N GLU A 53 -6.27 9.22 -16.41
CA GLU A 53 -5.57 9.15 -17.69
C GLU A 53 -4.64 10.35 -17.83
N SER A 54 -3.35 10.10 -18.06
CA SER A 54 -2.42 11.15 -18.50
C SER A 54 -2.64 11.48 -19.98
N LYS A 55 -2.36 12.71 -20.39
CA LYS A 55 -2.40 13.05 -21.83
C LYS A 55 -1.30 12.27 -22.54
N ALA A 56 -1.67 11.56 -23.61
CA ALA A 56 -0.70 10.79 -24.40
C ALA A 56 0.44 11.67 -24.98
N SER A 57 0.17 12.96 -25.21
CA SER A 57 1.16 13.96 -25.66
C SER A 57 2.23 14.28 -24.63
N ASP A 58 1.97 14.05 -23.35
CA ASP A 58 2.90 14.40 -22.27
C ASP A 58 4.01 13.36 -22.13
N GLY A 59 3.75 12.13 -22.60
CA GLY A 59 4.74 11.09 -22.80
C GLY A 59 4.99 10.22 -21.57
N ASP A 60 6.21 9.71 -21.48
CA ASP A 60 6.75 9.02 -20.31
C ASP A 60 6.96 10.01 -19.15
N ASN A 61 7.52 9.53 -18.03
CA ASN A 61 7.80 10.34 -16.83
C ASN A 61 6.57 11.09 -16.30
N GLN A 62 5.55 10.32 -15.89
CA GLN A 62 4.38 10.83 -15.21
C GLN A 62 4.39 10.43 -13.75
N TRP A 63 3.51 11.02 -12.95
CA TRP A 63 3.36 10.63 -11.55
C TRP A 63 1.93 10.77 -11.08
N PHE A 64 1.62 10.00 -10.02
CA PHE A 64 0.36 10.05 -9.30
C PHE A 64 0.65 9.81 -7.81
N TYR A 65 0.01 10.54 -6.91
CA TYR A 65 0.09 10.24 -5.48
C TYR A 65 -1.23 10.50 -4.74
N VAL A 66 -1.41 9.76 -3.65
CA VAL A 66 -2.55 9.86 -2.73
C VAL A 66 -2.09 10.38 -1.37
N ASP A 67 -2.88 11.28 -0.78
CA ASP A 67 -2.79 11.68 0.63
C ASP A 67 -3.75 10.82 1.46
N LEU A 68 -3.21 9.90 2.26
CA LEU A 68 -3.99 9.03 3.16
C LEU A 68 -4.54 9.76 4.40
N GLU A 69 -4.30 11.08 4.51
CA GLU A 69 -4.68 12.01 5.59
C GLU A 69 -3.95 11.80 6.91
N LYS A 70 -3.46 10.59 7.17
CA LYS A 70 -2.68 10.22 8.37
C LYS A 70 -1.65 9.14 8.05
N GLY A 71 -0.63 9.04 8.91
CA GLY A 71 0.30 7.92 8.90
C GLY A 71 -0.45 6.59 9.02
N THR A 72 -0.24 5.70 8.05
CA THR A 72 -0.94 4.43 7.89
C THR A 72 0.08 3.33 7.63
N ILE A 73 -0.11 2.16 8.24
CA ILE A 73 0.70 0.98 7.95
C ILE A 73 0.29 0.46 6.57
N ILE A 74 1.25 0.37 5.66
CA ILE A 74 1.03 -0.08 4.29
C ILE A 74 1.46 -1.55 4.18
N ASP A 75 0.56 -2.39 3.70
CA ASP A 75 0.85 -3.81 3.42
C ASP A 75 1.14 -4.04 1.94
N HIS A 76 0.22 -3.63 1.08
CA HIS A 76 0.40 -3.73 -0.35
C HIS A 76 -0.33 -2.63 -1.11
N LEU A 77 0.06 -2.48 -2.36
CA LEU A 77 -0.66 -1.68 -3.33
C LEU A 77 -1.30 -2.59 -4.37
N LYS A 78 -2.41 -2.14 -4.94
CA LYS A 78 -3.01 -2.77 -6.12
C LYS A 78 -3.27 -1.71 -7.16
N ILE A 79 -2.72 -1.93 -8.35
CA ILE A 79 -2.98 -1.09 -9.51
C ILE A 79 -3.83 -1.92 -10.49
N VAL A 80 -5.02 -1.42 -10.80
CA VAL A 80 -5.86 -1.94 -11.89
C VAL A 80 -5.61 -1.04 -13.08
N TRP A 81 -4.74 -1.47 -13.97
CA TRP A 81 -4.35 -0.70 -15.14
C TRP A 81 -5.47 -0.65 -16.18
N GLU A 82 -5.45 0.34 -17.07
CA GLU A 82 -6.11 0.28 -18.38
C GLU A 82 -5.08 -0.18 -19.44
N GLY A 83 -5.52 -0.53 -20.66
CA GLY A 83 -4.65 -0.91 -21.77
C GLY A 83 -3.48 0.07 -22.03
N ALA A 84 -3.59 1.32 -21.57
CA ALA A 84 -2.52 2.29 -21.43
C ALA A 84 -1.72 2.13 -20.10
N TYR A 85 -0.91 1.07 -19.98
CA TYR A 85 -0.17 0.73 -18.75
C TYR A 85 1.28 1.20 -18.73
N GLY A 86 1.89 1.21 -17.54
CA GLY A 86 3.32 1.39 -17.32
C GLY A 86 4.04 0.05 -17.22
N LYS A 87 5.23 -0.05 -17.81
CA LYS A 87 6.09 -1.25 -17.72
C LYS A 87 7.33 -1.02 -16.85
N HIS A 88 7.67 0.25 -16.60
CA HIS A 88 8.68 0.66 -15.63
C HIS A 88 8.09 1.75 -14.73
N TYR A 89 8.03 1.49 -13.43
CA TYR A 89 7.55 2.44 -12.44
C TYR A 89 8.08 2.11 -11.05
N LYS A 90 8.06 3.10 -10.16
CA LYS A 90 8.49 2.98 -8.76
C LYS A 90 7.39 3.41 -7.82
N ILE A 91 7.38 2.84 -6.62
CA ILE A 91 6.49 3.23 -5.54
C ILE A 91 7.30 3.95 -4.48
N HIS A 92 6.85 5.14 -4.11
CA HIS A 92 7.46 5.99 -3.10
C HIS A 92 6.48 6.31 -1.99
N VAL A 93 7.00 6.52 -0.79
CA VAL A 93 6.20 6.95 0.36
C VAL A 93 6.84 8.11 1.11
N ALA A 94 6.02 8.92 1.77
CA ALA A 94 6.48 10.01 2.63
C ALA A 94 5.52 10.24 3.80
N ASP A 95 6.04 10.75 4.92
CA ASP A 95 5.23 11.16 6.08
C ASP A 95 4.64 12.56 5.90
N GLU A 96 5.35 13.42 5.18
CA GLU A 96 4.98 14.81 4.92
C GLU A 96 5.38 15.25 3.50
N ILE A 97 4.70 16.27 2.98
CA ILE A 97 5.13 16.98 1.78
C ILE A 97 5.72 18.32 2.23
N THR A 98 7.04 18.45 2.13
CA THR A 98 7.73 19.72 2.42
C THR A 98 7.53 20.72 1.29
N ALA A 99 7.84 22.00 1.54
CA ALA A 99 7.77 23.02 0.49
C ALA A 99 8.73 22.73 -0.68
N GLU A 100 9.89 22.13 -0.42
CA GLU A 100 10.85 21.73 -1.47
C GLU A 100 10.29 20.60 -2.35
N MET A 101 9.66 19.60 -1.73
CA MET A 101 8.99 18.52 -2.47
C MET A 101 7.85 19.06 -3.33
N ALA A 102 7.03 19.97 -2.79
CA ALA A 102 5.91 20.55 -3.51
C ALA A 102 6.32 21.32 -4.79
N LEU A 103 7.52 21.90 -4.84
CA LEU A 103 8.04 22.57 -6.03
C LEU A 103 8.36 21.61 -7.18
N LYS A 104 8.61 20.33 -6.88
CA LYS A 104 8.93 19.27 -7.85
C LYS A 104 7.70 18.48 -8.27
N LEU A 105 6.61 18.55 -7.50
CA LEU A 105 5.33 17.90 -7.78
C LEU A 105 4.44 18.81 -8.65
N THR A 106 4.93 19.16 -9.85
CA THR A 106 4.20 20.01 -10.80
C THR A 106 4.17 19.40 -12.20
N ASP A 107 3.14 19.75 -12.98
CA ASP A 107 2.99 19.29 -14.38
C ASP A 107 4.11 19.83 -15.29
N ASP A 108 4.76 20.94 -14.91
CA ASP A 108 5.85 21.55 -15.67
C ASP A 108 7.18 20.81 -15.49
N ASP A 109 7.34 20.11 -14.36
CA ASP A 109 8.54 19.35 -14.02
C ASP A 109 8.38 17.86 -14.34
N LYS A 110 8.90 17.46 -15.51
CA LYS A 110 8.92 16.07 -15.97
C LYS A 110 10.14 15.27 -15.48
N THR A 111 10.92 15.82 -14.55
CA THR A 111 12.13 15.14 -14.06
C THR A 111 11.84 14.06 -13.02
N ASN A 112 10.60 13.95 -12.54
CA ASN A 112 10.13 12.87 -11.64
C ASN A 112 10.97 12.73 -10.36
N ASP A 113 11.28 13.84 -9.69
CA ASP A 113 12.24 13.84 -8.57
C ASP A 113 11.62 13.42 -7.20
N PHE A 114 11.15 12.17 -7.12
CA PHE A 114 10.80 11.49 -5.87
C PHE A 114 12.06 11.08 -5.05
N ALA A 115 13.10 11.93 -5.00
CA ALA A 115 14.32 11.63 -4.25
C ALA A 115 14.28 12.17 -2.81
N THR A 116 14.37 13.50 -2.60
CA THR A 116 14.50 14.07 -1.25
C THR A 116 13.16 14.05 -0.50
N GLY A 117 13.14 13.43 0.68
CA GLY A 117 11.95 13.34 1.54
C GLY A 117 11.01 12.17 1.20
N TRP A 118 11.25 11.49 0.08
CA TRP A 118 10.55 10.28 -0.31
C TRP A 118 11.40 9.04 -0.02
N THR A 119 10.74 7.94 0.29
CA THR A 119 11.35 6.61 0.44
C THR A 119 10.82 5.70 -0.64
N GLU A 120 11.70 5.22 -1.52
CA GLU A 120 11.36 4.18 -2.50
C GLU A 120 11.14 2.84 -1.78
N ILE A 121 9.99 2.20 -2.04
CA ILE A 121 9.61 0.93 -1.39
C ILE A 121 9.38 -0.22 -2.37
N ALA A 122 9.31 0.08 -3.67
CA ALA A 122 9.26 -0.92 -4.72
C ALA A 122 9.69 -0.32 -6.07
N GLU A 123 10.33 -1.13 -6.90
CA GLU A 123 10.57 -0.83 -8.32
C GLU A 123 10.06 -2.01 -9.16
N ILE A 124 9.26 -1.69 -10.17
CA ILE A 124 8.72 -2.64 -11.13
C ILE A 124 9.28 -2.26 -12.48
N ASN A 125 10.14 -3.12 -13.04
CA ASN A 125 10.70 -2.96 -14.37
C ASN A 125 10.52 -4.28 -15.13
N LYS A 126 9.55 -4.32 -16.04
CA LYS A 126 9.12 -5.54 -16.73
C LYS A 126 9.20 -5.39 -18.24
N THR A 127 9.70 -6.42 -18.90
CA THR A 127 9.44 -6.63 -20.33
C THR A 127 8.07 -7.32 -20.47
N LEU A 128 7.07 -6.59 -20.94
CA LEU A 128 5.71 -7.09 -21.09
C LEU A 128 5.42 -7.43 -22.55
N SER A 129 4.86 -8.62 -22.81
CA SER A 129 4.35 -9.04 -24.12
C SER A 129 2.85 -8.76 -24.31
N GLY A 130 2.22 -8.15 -23.30
CA GLY A 130 0.82 -7.79 -23.29
C GLY A 130 0.45 -6.98 -22.03
N PHE A 131 -0.81 -6.54 -22.00
CA PHE A 131 -1.35 -5.68 -20.97
C PHE A 131 -1.62 -6.44 -19.64
N PRO A 132 -1.03 -6.02 -18.51
CA PRO A 132 -1.38 -6.56 -17.21
C PRO A 132 -2.68 -5.93 -16.70
N ALA A 133 -3.80 -6.65 -16.81
CA ALA A 133 -5.12 -6.14 -16.37
C ALA A 133 -5.14 -5.65 -14.91
N SER A 134 -4.35 -6.28 -14.03
CA SER A 134 -4.16 -5.84 -12.65
C SER A 134 -2.80 -6.30 -12.13
N GLU A 135 -2.15 -5.47 -11.32
CA GLU A 135 -0.91 -5.80 -10.62
C GLU A 135 -1.07 -5.54 -9.12
N THR A 136 -0.74 -6.55 -8.31
CA THR A 136 -0.55 -6.38 -6.87
C THR A 136 0.93 -6.24 -6.60
N ILE A 137 1.29 -5.17 -5.91
CA ILE A 137 2.66 -4.82 -5.57
C ILE A 137 2.79 -5.03 -4.07
N ALA A 138 3.44 -6.12 -3.69
CA ALA A 138 3.86 -6.30 -2.31
C ALA A 138 4.94 -5.26 -1.99
N VAL A 139 4.79 -4.56 -0.87
CA VAL A 139 5.84 -3.67 -0.36
C VAL A 139 7.01 -4.54 0.09
N SER A 140 8.10 -4.52 -0.68
CA SER A 140 9.25 -5.40 -0.42
C SER A 140 10.18 -4.76 0.61
N THR A 141 9.73 -4.69 1.86
CA THR A 141 10.56 -4.22 2.98
C THR A 141 10.61 -5.28 4.06
N THR A 142 11.80 -5.46 4.65
CA THR A 142 11.97 -6.29 5.86
C THR A 142 11.33 -5.65 7.09
N ASP A 143 10.94 -4.38 6.98
CA ASP A 143 10.39 -3.55 8.05
C ASP A 143 8.95 -3.13 7.73
N VAL A 144 8.20 -2.79 8.78
CA VAL A 144 6.84 -2.22 8.66
C VAL A 144 6.94 -0.84 8.03
N VAL A 145 6.30 -0.63 6.87
CA VAL A 145 6.19 0.69 6.24
C VAL A 145 5.00 1.42 6.81
N THR A 146 5.25 2.59 7.39
CA THR A 146 4.21 3.55 7.79
C THR A 146 4.44 4.83 7.00
N ALA A 147 3.38 5.38 6.39
CA ALA A 147 3.46 6.65 5.68
C ALA A 147 2.08 7.32 5.55
N ARG A 148 2.07 8.61 5.23
CA ARG A 148 0.84 9.36 4.90
C ARG A 148 0.63 9.49 3.40
N TYR A 149 1.70 9.67 2.64
CA TYR A 149 1.65 9.86 1.19
C TYR A 149 2.19 8.63 0.49
N VAL A 150 1.49 8.18 -0.55
CA VAL A 150 1.90 7.05 -1.39
C VAL A 150 1.87 7.50 -2.83
N ALA A 151 2.99 7.35 -3.53
CA ALA A 151 3.17 7.80 -4.89
C ALA A 151 3.58 6.65 -5.81
N VAL A 152 3.17 6.75 -7.07
CA VAL A 152 3.70 5.98 -8.17
C VAL A 152 4.40 6.92 -9.15
N GLU A 153 5.70 6.70 -9.33
CA GLU A 153 6.52 7.34 -10.34
C GLU A 153 6.49 6.47 -11.60
N LEU A 154 5.86 6.98 -12.66
CA LEU A 154 5.61 6.26 -13.91
C LEU A 154 6.70 6.61 -14.93
N ILE A 155 7.70 5.73 -15.03
CA ILE A 155 8.94 5.99 -15.76
C ILE A 155 8.80 5.67 -17.24
N GLU A 156 8.26 4.51 -17.60
CA GLU A 156 8.16 4.08 -19.00
C GLU A 156 6.83 3.41 -19.31
N ARG A 157 6.18 3.87 -20.39
CA ARG A 157 4.94 3.29 -20.88
C ARG A 157 5.13 1.92 -21.52
N GLY A 158 4.12 1.07 -21.34
CA GLY A 158 3.98 -0.22 -22.02
C GLY A 158 3.20 -0.17 -23.34
N SER A 159 2.59 0.98 -23.66
CA SER A 159 1.80 1.19 -24.88
C SER A 159 2.09 2.56 -25.51
N PRO A 160 1.63 2.83 -26.75
CA PRO A 160 1.74 4.17 -27.37
C PRO A 160 0.83 5.25 -26.74
N HIS A 161 -0.10 4.88 -25.84
CA HIS A 161 -1.06 5.80 -25.20
C HIS A 161 -0.43 6.52 -24.00
N GLY A 162 -1.19 7.24 -23.18
CA GLY A 162 -0.68 7.77 -21.90
C GLY A 162 -0.45 6.66 -20.86
N PHE A 163 -0.43 7.04 -19.58
CA PHE A 163 -0.64 6.12 -18.47
C PHE A 163 -2.09 6.20 -18.02
N SER A 164 -2.67 5.08 -17.61
CA SER A 164 -4.04 5.05 -17.12
C SER A 164 -4.30 3.88 -16.17
N PHE A 165 -5.06 4.18 -15.12
CA PHE A 165 -5.50 3.21 -14.13
C PHE A 165 -7.00 3.35 -13.94
N TRP A 166 -7.71 2.23 -13.91
CA TRP A 166 -9.06 2.15 -13.36
C TRP A 166 -9.05 2.33 -11.85
N GLU A 167 -8.02 1.82 -11.15
CA GLU A 167 -7.94 1.95 -9.69
C GLU A 167 -6.49 1.89 -9.21
N PHE A 168 -6.16 2.70 -8.20
CA PHE A 168 -4.92 2.75 -7.44
C PHE A 168 -5.26 2.57 -5.95
N GLY A 169 -5.24 1.33 -5.49
CA GLY A 169 -5.56 1.00 -4.11
C GLY A 169 -4.31 0.88 -3.24
N VAL A 170 -4.39 1.41 -2.02
CA VAL A 170 -3.41 1.21 -0.95
C VAL A 170 -4.11 0.46 0.17
N TYR A 171 -3.51 -0.62 0.66
CA TYR A 171 -4.15 -1.54 1.59
C TYR A 171 -3.39 -1.63 2.91
N ASP A 172 -4.13 -1.54 4.01
CA ASP A 172 -3.59 -1.73 5.36
C ASP A 172 -3.82 -3.16 5.89
N GLU A 173 -3.01 -3.58 6.86
CA GLU A 173 -3.15 -4.86 7.58
C GLU A 173 -3.67 -4.65 9.01
N ALA A 174 -4.46 -3.61 9.25
CA ALA A 174 -5.01 -3.31 10.58
C ALA A 174 -5.75 -4.54 11.19
N SER A 175 -6.28 -5.42 10.34
CA SER A 175 -6.96 -6.64 10.76
C SER A 175 -6.03 -7.77 11.25
N LYS A 176 -4.85 -7.98 10.65
CA LYS A 176 -3.86 -8.97 11.15
C LYS A 176 -3.36 -8.60 12.55
N LEU A 177 -3.16 -7.31 12.82
CA LEU A 177 -2.72 -6.84 14.15
C LEU A 177 -3.81 -6.95 15.22
N SER A 178 -5.08 -6.76 14.87
CA SER A 178 -6.21 -6.91 15.82
C SER A 178 -6.46 -8.35 16.27
N SER A 179 -5.99 -9.34 15.49
CA SER A 179 -6.12 -10.76 15.81
C SER A 179 -5.05 -11.29 16.79
N ILE A 180 -4.02 -10.49 17.05
CA ILE A 180 -3.01 -10.77 18.08
C ILE A 180 -3.53 -10.19 19.40
N GLU A 181 -4.59 -10.77 19.96
CA GLU A 181 -4.81 -10.63 21.39
C GLU A 181 -3.66 -11.38 22.09
N ILE A 182 -2.64 -10.65 22.56
CA ILE A 182 -1.70 -11.20 23.51
C ILE A 182 -2.51 -11.44 24.79
N THR A 183 -3.04 -12.66 24.97
CA THR A 183 -3.33 -13.16 26.31
C THR A 183 -1.99 -13.13 27.03
N ALA A 184 -1.78 -12.08 27.84
CA ALA A 184 -0.72 -12.09 28.83
C ALA A 184 -1.00 -13.32 29.69
N ASP A 185 -0.24 -14.39 29.47
CA ASP A 185 -0.25 -15.53 30.37
C ASP A 185 0.23 -14.98 31.70
N ARG A 186 -0.73 -14.71 32.57
CA ARG A 186 -0.48 -14.29 33.93
C ARG A 186 0.00 -15.55 34.63
N LEU A 187 1.27 -15.91 34.39
CA LEU A 187 2.00 -16.82 35.26
C LEU A 187 2.09 -16.09 36.60
N GLU A 188 1.08 -16.30 37.43
CA GLU A 188 1.11 -15.96 38.84
C GLU A 188 2.40 -16.54 39.40
N GLY A 189 3.32 -15.66 39.76
CA GLY A 189 4.49 -16.05 40.50
C GLY A 189 4.03 -16.74 41.78
N SER A 190 4.33 -18.03 41.93
CA SER A 190 4.33 -18.64 43.25
C SER A 190 5.54 -18.08 43.99
N VAL A 191 5.31 -16.99 44.74
CA VAL A 191 6.25 -16.55 45.76
C VAL A 191 6.39 -17.71 46.74
N ALA A 192 7.61 -18.24 46.87
CA ALA A 192 7.94 -19.23 47.87
C ALA A 192 7.89 -18.56 49.25
N ASP A 193 6.74 -18.62 49.91
CA ASP A 193 6.61 -18.30 51.32
C ASP A 193 6.67 -19.59 52.13
N THR A 194 7.84 -19.89 52.69
CA THR A 194 7.92 -20.41 54.06
C THR A 194 9.19 -19.87 54.72
N TYR A 195 8.99 -18.87 55.58
CA TYR A 195 9.87 -18.62 56.72
C TYR A 195 9.67 -19.72 57.78
N THR A 196 10.75 -19.96 58.54
CA THR A 196 11.03 -20.94 59.62
C THR A 196 11.38 -22.36 59.20
#